data_AF-A0A2M7L2W1-F1
#
_entry.id   AF-A0A2M7L2W1-F1
#
_cell.length_a   1.000
_cell.length_b   1.000
_cell.length_c   1.000
_cell.angle_alpha   90.00
_cell.angle_beta   90.00
_cell.angle_gamma   90.00
#
_symmetry.space_group_name_H-M   'P 1'
#
loop_
_entity.id
_entity.type
_entity.pdbx_description
1 polymer ?
#
loop_
_entity_poly.entity_id
_entity_poly.type
_entity_poly.pdbx_seq_one_letter_code
_entity_poly.pdbx_strand_id
1 'polypeptide(L)'
;MKIFTDHKLTLVAGFVLAALFLAIGLSDGNVPATTDLIGGLSRWGHFLAGVTWIGLLYYLNFCQVPSMGGLSADTKADLFKADSVVRRVMFWFRWGAMFTLIFGISLYMGMMHGDGGSGMPGWDIRIGGLFGIIMWFNVWFIIWPAQKKILGIVAGATPEEKLTLGKRALIASRTNTILSIPMLLLMASSAHFRLLG
;
A
#
# COMPACT_ATOMS: atom_id res chain seq x y z
N MET A 1 13.81 -17.06 23.25
CA MET A 1 12.61 -16.49 22.59
C MET A 1 12.87 -15.19 21.80
N LYS A 2 14.08 -14.95 21.26
CA LYS A 2 14.44 -13.67 20.60
C LYS A 2 13.58 -13.30 19.38
N ILE A 3 13.09 -14.31 18.64
CA ILE A 3 12.24 -14.13 17.45
C ILE A 3 10.94 -13.35 17.71
N PHE A 4 10.39 -13.44 18.93
CA PHE A 4 9.13 -12.77 19.29
C PHE A 4 9.34 -11.42 19.97
N THR A 5 10.57 -11.09 20.37
CA THR A 5 10.90 -9.83 21.05
C THR A 5 11.62 -8.84 20.15
N ASP A 6 12.16 -9.28 19.01
CA ASP A 6 12.78 -8.44 17.99
C ASP A 6 11.90 -8.40 16.74
N HIS A 7 11.35 -7.22 16.44
CA HIS A 7 10.41 -7.05 15.33
C HIS A 7 11.01 -7.37 13.95
N LYS A 8 12.33 -7.20 13.75
CA LYS A 8 13.01 -7.50 12.49
C LYS A 8 13.11 -9.01 12.34
N LEU A 9 13.49 -9.71 13.40
CA LEU A 9 13.54 -11.17 13.41
C LEU A 9 12.15 -11.78 13.18
N THR A 10 11.10 -11.21 13.79
CA THR A 10 9.71 -11.64 13.54
C THR A 10 9.34 -11.51 12.06
N LEU A 11 9.63 -10.35 11.46
CA LEU A 11 9.35 -10.11 10.03
C LEU A 11 10.14 -11.06 9.13
N VAL A 12 11.45 -11.20 9.36
CA VAL A 12 12.31 -12.09 8.57
C VAL A 12 11.84 -13.53 8.67
N ALA A 13 11.47 -14.00 9.87
CA ALA A 13 10.98 -15.35 10.05
C ALA A 13 9.72 -15.65 9.22
N GLY A 14 8.80 -14.68 9.10
CA GLY A 14 7.61 -14.83 8.24
C GLY A 14 7.98 -15.02 6.77
N PHE A 15 8.93 -14.24 6.24
CA PHE A 15 9.41 -14.38 4.86
C PHE A 15 10.20 -15.67 4.64
N VAL A 16 11.03 -16.10 5.59
CA VAL A 16 11.74 -17.37 5.53
C VAL A 16 10.76 -18.54 5.50
N LEU A 17 9.70 -18.50 6.32
CA LEU A 17 8.67 -19.53 6.34
C LEU A 17 7.92 -19.58 5.00
N ALA A 18 7.58 -18.44 4.40
CA ALA A 18 6.97 -18.39 3.08
C ALA A 18 7.90 -18.98 1.98
N ALA A 19 9.19 -18.64 2.01
CA ALA A 19 10.18 -19.18 1.08
C ALA A 19 10.36 -20.70 1.23
N LEU A 20 10.30 -21.21 2.47
CA LEU A 20 10.34 -22.64 2.74
C LEU A 20 9.16 -23.38 2.11
N PHE A 21 7.93 -22.86 2.26
CA PHE A 21 6.76 -23.46 1.62
C PHE A 21 6.84 -23.45 0.10
N LEU A 22 7.37 -22.37 -0.49
CA LEU A 22 7.63 -22.32 -1.93
C LEU A 22 8.65 -23.39 -2.34
N ALA A 23 9.75 -23.53 -1.61
CA ALA A 23 10.78 -24.55 -1.89
C ALA A 23 10.24 -25.98 -1.79
N ILE A 24 9.41 -26.26 -0.78
CA ILE A 24 8.73 -27.56 -0.62
C ILE A 24 7.83 -27.83 -1.83
N GLY A 25 6.98 -26.88 -2.22
CA GLY A 25 6.09 -27.05 -3.38
C GLY A 25 6.83 -27.27 -4.70
N LEU A 26 8.04 -26.71 -4.84
CA LEU A 26 8.89 -26.92 -6.01
C LEU A 26 9.69 -28.22 -5.95
N SER A 27 9.82 -28.87 -4.78
CA SER A 27 10.61 -30.09 -4.60
C SER A 27 9.93 -31.36 -5.14
N ASP A 28 8.62 -31.32 -5.37
CA ASP A 28 7.83 -32.45 -5.87
C ASP A 28 8.01 -32.70 -7.39
N GLY A 29 8.96 -32.01 -8.04
CA GLY A 29 9.25 -32.14 -9.47
C GLY A 29 8.27 -31.41 -10.40
N ASN A 30 7.17 -30.87 -9.87
CA ASN A 30 6.19 -30.07 -10.60
C ASN A 30 6.57 -28.57 -10.58
N VAL A 31 7.64 -28.21 -11.30
CA VAL A 31 8.10 -26.81 -11.40
C VAL A 31 7.16 -26.04 -12.33
N PRO A 32 6.45 -24.99 -11.85
CA PRO A 32 5.57 -24.18 -12.69
C PRO A 32 6.35 -23.49 -13.81
N ALA A 33 5.66 -23.16 -14.90
CA ALA A 33 6.24 -22.28 -15.91
C ALA A 33 6.66 -20.94 -15.26
N THR A 34 7.73 -20.32 -15.78
CA THR A 34 8.24 -19.05 -15.25
C THR A 34 7.15 -17.97 -15.19
N THR A 35 6.24 -17.96 -16.16
CA THR A 35 5.07 -17.07 -16.23
C THR A 35 4.10 -17.28 -15.06
N ASP A 36 3.83 -18.54 -14.71
CA ASP A 36 2.96 -18.89 -13.58
C ASP A 36 3.59 -18.52 -12.25
N LEU A 37 4.90 -18.76 -12.11
CA LEU A 37 5.66 -18.38 -10.92
C LEU A 37 5.66 -16.85 -10.74
N ILE A 38 5.89 -16.10 -11.81
CA ILE A 38 5.82 -14.63 -11.78
C ILE A 38 4.40 -14.18 -11.41
N GLY A 39 3.36 -14.74 -12.02
CA GLY A 39 1.97 -14.40 -11.72
C GLY A 39 1.60 -14.68 -10.26
N GLY A 40 2.01 -15.85 -9.74
CA GLY A 40 1.79 -16.25 -8.36
C GLY A 40 2.51 -15.34 -7.35
N LEU A 41 3.80 -15.08 -7.57
CA LEU A 41 4.58 -14.19 -6.72
C LEU A 41 4.10 -12.74 -6.78
N SER A 42 3.73 -12.24 -7.96
CA SER A 42 3.12 -10.92 -8.11
C SER A 42 1.79 -10.83 -7.35
N ARG A 43 0.96 -11.87 -7.38
CA ARG A 43 -0.31 -11.89 -6.62
C ARG A 43 -0.07 -11.86 -5.11
N TRP A 44 0.84 -12.70 -4.63
CA TRP A 44 1.22 -12.72 -3.21
C TRP A 44 1.80 -11.37 -2.75
N GLY A 45 2.72 -10.81 -3.54
CA GLY A 45 3.32 -9.50 -3.28
C GLY A 45 2.28 -8.36 -3.31
N HIS A 46 1.34 -8.40 -4.25
CA HIS A 46 0.24 -7.44 -4.34
C HIS A 46 -0.64 -7.45 -3.10
N PHE A 47 -0.98 -8.64 -2.58
CA PHE A 47 -1.75 -8.75 -1.34
C PHE A 47 -1.00 -8.19 -0.14
N LEU A 48 0.25 -8.59 0.06
CA LEU A 48 1.04 -8.15 1.20
C LEU A 48 1.24 -6.62 1.20
N ALA A 49 1.58 -6.06 0.04
CA ALA A 49 1.74 -4.62 -0.13
C ALA A 49 0.41 -3.87 -0.01
N GLY A 50 -0.66 -4.40 -0.60
CA GLY A 50 -2.00 -3.81 -0.60
C GLY A 50 -2.60 -3.73 0.80
N VAL A 51 -2.51 -4.83 1.57
CA VAL A 51 -2.90 -4.86 2.99
C VAL A 51 -2.11 -3.84 3.80
N THR A 52 -0.79 -3.76 3.59
CA THR A 52 0.05 -2.77 4.27
C THR A 52 -0.38 -1.35 3.91
N TRP A 53 -0.59 -1.06 2.63
CA TRP A 53 -0.96 0.28 2.16
C TRP A 53 -2.33 0.71 2.67
N ILE A 54 -3.37 -0.08 2.40
CA ILE A 54 -4.75 0.25 2.75
C ILE A 54 -4.96 0.19 4.27
N GLY A 55 -4.33 -0.77 4.95
CA GLY A 55 -4.35 -0.83 6.42
C GLY A 55 -3.79 0.45 7.04
N LEU A 56 -2.67 0.97 6.53
CA LEU A 56 -2.11 2.24 7.02
C LEU A 56 -2.95 3.45 6.60
N LEU A 57 -3.59 3.43 5.42
CA LEU A 57 -4.54 4.47 5.00
C LEU A 57 -5.70 4.59 6.01
N TYR A 58 -6.27 3.46 6.42
CA TYR A 58 -7.36 3.41 7.39
C TYR A 58 -6.89 3.75 8.79
N TYR A 59 -5.73 3.27 9.22
CA TYR A 59 -5.12 3.71 10.48
C TYR A 59 -4.99 5.25 10.53
N LEU A 60 -4.51 5.88 9.46
CA LEU A 60 -4.35 7.33 9.39
C LEU A 60 -5.69 8.06 9.49
N ASN A 61 -6.70 7.65 8.74
CA ASN A 61 -7.97 8.38 8.63
C ASN A 61 -8.96 8.06 9.76
N PHE A 62 -8.94 6.83 10.29
CA PHE A 62 -9.91 6.39 11.30
C PHE A 62 -9.36 6.52 12.73
N CYS A 63 -8.04 6.41 12.91
CA CYS A 63 -7.42 6.41 14.24
C CYS A 63 -6.54 7.65 14.46
N GLN A 64 -5.45 7.77 13.69
CA GLN A 64 -4.38 8.72 13.99
C GLN A 64 -4.81 10.18 13.83
N VAL A 65 -5.41 10.56 12.69
CA VAL A 65 -5.80 11.95 12.44
C VAL A 65 -6.91 12.41 13.39
N PRO A 66 -8.00 11.65 13.60
CA PRO A 66 -9.03 12.02 14.57
C PRO A 66 -8.49 12.21 16.00
N SER A 67 -7.52 11.39 16.42
CA SER A 67 -6.94 11.53 17.77
C SER A 67 -6.09 12.78 17.96
N MET A 68 -5.59 13.42 16.88
CA MET A 68 -4.72 14.59 17.00
C MET A 68 -5.40 15.82 17.64
N GLY A 69 -6.73 15.93 17.58
CA GLY A 69 -7.46 17.06 18.14
C GLY A 69 -7.27 17.23 19.66
N GLY A 70 -7.18 16.11 20.39
CA GLY A 70 -7.08 16.10 21.85
C GLY A 70 -5.66 16.12 22.42
N LEU A 71 -4.62 16.17 21.58
CA LEU A 71 -3.22 16.09 22.04
C LEU A 71 -2.61 17.49 22.29
N SER A 72 -1.79 17.58 23.33
CA SER A 72 -0.95 18.76 23.61
C SER A 72 0.08 18.99 22.50
N ALA A 73 0.67 20.20 22.48
CA ALA A 73 1.72 20.55 21.53
C ALA A 73 2.95 19.64 21.67
N ASP A 74 3.38 19.35 22.91
CA ASP A 74 4.55 18.51 23.19
C ASP A 74 4.34 17.08 22.71
N THR A 75 3.17 16.49 22.99
CA THR A 75 2.84 15.13 22.51
C THR A 75 2.83 15.07 20.99
N LYS A 76 2.31 16.11 20.32
CA LYS A 76 2.37 16.19 18.85
C LYS A 76 3.82 16.26 18.39
N ALA A 77 4.65 17.12 18.98
CA ALA A 77 6.06 17.22 18.61
C ALA A 77 6.78 15.87 18.71
N ASP A 78 6.53 15.11 19.77
CA ASP A 78 7.06 13.76 19.96
C ASP A 78 6.57 12.76 18.92
N LEU A 79 5.31 12.84 18.49
CA LEU A 79 4.75 11.98 17.44
C LEU A 79 5.33 12.25 16.06
N PHE A 80 5.96 13.41 15.80
CA PHE A 80 6.49 13.77 14.48
C PHE A 80 8.04 13.78 14.41
N LYS A 81 8.75 13.49 15.51
CA LYS A 81 10.23 13.43 15.56
C LYS A 81 10.83 12.35 14.64
N ALA A 82 12.15 12.39 14.41
CA ALA A 82 12.85 11.58 13.39
C ALA A 82 12.59 10.06 13.48
N ASP A 83 12.51 9.48 14.68
CA ASP A 83 12.26 8.04 14.88
C ASP A 83 10.82 7.70 15.27
N SER A 84 9.92 8.68 15.14
CA SER A 84 8.53 8.56 15.54
C SER A 84 7.76 7.51 14.75
N VAL A 85 6.67 7.06 15.36
CA VAL A 85 5.68 6.19 14.72
C VAL A 85 5.15 6.81 13.42
N VAL A 86 4.90 8.13 13.37
CA VAL A 86 4.34 8.77 12.17
C VAL A 86 5.29 8.66 10.98
N ARG A 87 6.60 8.84 11.19
CA ARG A 87 7.58 8.70 10.10
C ARG A 87 7.68 7.28 9.59
N ARG A 88 7.62 6.29 10.49
CA ARG A 88 7.59 4.87 10.13
C ARG A 88 6.32 4.53 9.34
N VAL A 89 5.17 5.01 9.79
CA VAL A 89 3.88 4.88 9.10
C VAL A 89 3.95 5.50 7.70
N MET A 90 4.44 6.74 7.56
CA MET A 90 4.58 7.39 6.25
C MET A 90 5.53 6.65 5.31
N PHE A 91 6.62 6.09 5.84
CA PHE A 91 7.55 5.28 5.04
C PHE A 91 6.86 4.05 4.46
N TRP A 92 6.23 3.23 5.31
CA TRP A 92 5.56 2.00 4.88
C TRP A 92 4.30 2.26 4.06
N PHE A 93 3.56 3.33 4.37
CA PHE A 93 2.40 3.75 3.57
C PHE A 93 2.80 4.06 2.12
N ARG A 94 3.90 4.79 1.94
CA ARG A 94 4.40 5.17 0.62
C ARG A 94 4.93 3.97 -0.19
N TRP A 95 5.74 3.13 0.44
CA TRP A 95 6.31 1.96 -0.24
C TRP A 95 5.30 0.83 -0.43
N GLY A 96 4.38 0.64 0.51
CA GLY A 96 3.23 -0.24 0.33
C GLY A 96 2.43 0.15 -0.91
N ALA A 97 2.14 1.44 -1.10
CA ALA A 97 1.48 1.92 -2.31
C ALA A 97 2.27 1.60 -3.58
N MET A 98 3.59 1.84 -3.58
CA MET A 98 4.43 1.59 -4.74
C MET A 98 4.49 0.11 -5.11
N PHE A 99 4.73 -0.78 -4.13
CA PHE A 99 4.79 -2.21 -4.39
C PHE A 99 3.44 -2.76 -4.83
N THR A 100 2.35 -2.28 -4.24
CA THR A 100 0.99 -2.63 -4.69
C THR A 100 0.82 -2.29 -6.17
N LEU A 101 1.22 -1.08 -6.60
CA LEU A 101 1.11 -0.69 -8.00
C LEU A 101 2.00 -1.54 -8.91
N ILE A 102 3.27 -1.78 -8.55
CA ILE A 102 4.21 -2.58 -9.36
C ILE A 102 3.67 -4.00 -9.58
N PHE A 103 3.26 -4.67 -8.50
CA PHE A 103 2.69 -6.01 -8.61
C PHE A 103 1.34 -6.01 -9.34
N GLY A 104 0.53 -4.98 -9.13
CA GLY A 104 -0.76 -4.80 -9.82
C GLY A 104 -0.59 -4.64 -11.32
N ILE A 105 0.39 -3.86 -11.77
CA ILE A 105 0.74 -3.72 -13.20
C ILE A 105 1.21 -5.07 -13.76
N SER A 106 2.08 -5.79 -13.05
CA SER A 106 2.52 -7.13 -13.48
C SER A 106 1.34 -8.09 -13.68
N LEU A 107 0.39 -8.10 -12.74
CA LEU A 107 -0.83 -8.92 -12.85
C LEU A 107 -1.73 -8.47 -14.00
N TYR A 108 -1.93 -7.16 -14.16
CA TYR A 108 -2.75 -6.60 -15.24
C TYR A 108 -2.16 -6.96 -16.61
N MET A 109 -0.84 -6.86 -16.78
CA MET A 109 -0.14 -7.29 -17.99
C MET A 109 -0.29 -8.80 -18.23
N GLY A 110 -0.21 -9.62 -17.17
CA GLY A 110 -0.48 -11.05 -17.26
C GLY A 110 -1.90 -11.35 -17.76
N MET A 111 -2.90 -10.59 -17.32
CA MET A 111 -4.28 -10.72 -17.82
C MET A 111 -4.43 -10.31 -19.29
N MET A 112 -3.63 -9.36 -19.76
CA MET A 112 -3.64 -8.93 -21.17
C MET A 112 -2.96 -9.92 -22.13
N HIS A 113 -2.03 -10.74 -21.64
CA HIS A 113 -1.12 -11.55 -22.48
C HIS A 113 -1.12 -13.06 -22.20
N GLY A 114 -1.87 -13.58 -21.22
CA GLY A 114 -1.86 -15.00 -20.82
C GLY A 114 -2.64 -15.98 -21.73
N ASP A 115 -2.38 -17.28 -21.52
CA ASP A 115 -2.86 -18.46 -22.28
C ASP A 115 -4.39 -18.66 -22.22
N GLY A 116 -5.07 -17.77 -22.93
CA GLY A 116 -6.51 -17.71 -23.07
C GLY A 116 -6.97 -16.56 -23.95
N GLY A 117 -6.09 -15.61 -24.31
CA GLY A 117 -6.15 -14.76 -25.51
C GLY A 117 -7.48 -14.04 -25.84
N SER A 118 -8.42 -13.92 -24.90
CA SER A 118 -9.84 -13.68 -25.24
C SER A 118 -10.37 -12.31 -24.84
N GLY A 119 -9.55 -11.41 -24.29
CA GLY A 119 -9.94 -10.01 -24.25
C GLY A 119 -9.33 -9.16 -23.15
N MET A 120 -9.47 -7.87 -23.37
CA MET A 120 -9.15 -6.80 -22.44
C MET A 120 -9.78 -7.09 -21.04
N PRO A 121 -9.07 -6.92 -19.92
CA PRO A 121 -9.55 -7.27 -18.56
C PRO A 121 -10.96 -6.73 -18.27
N GLY A 122 -11.79 -7.38 -17.44
CA GLY A 122 -13.17 -6.92 -17.17
C GLY A 122 -13.27 -5.47 -16.66
N TRP A 123 -14.44 -4.83 -16.76
CA TRP A 123 -14.59 -3.43 -16.35
C TRP A 123 -14.32 -3.22 -14.86
N ASP A 124 -14.69 -4.19 -14.03
CA ASP A 124 -14.40 -4.22 -12.60
C ASP A 124 -12.92 -3.91 -12.29
N ILE A 125 -12.00 -4.70 -12.86
CA ILE A 125 -10.56 -4.53 -12.59
C ILE A 125 -10.00 -3.27 -13.24
N ARG A 126 -10.53 -2.83 -14.39
CA ARG A 126 -10.09 -1.57 -15.02
C ARG A 126 -10.42 -0.36 -14.16
N ILE A 127 -11.65 -0.28 -13.66
CA ILE A 127 -12.11 0.84 -12.83
C ILE A 127 -11.43 0.78 -11.46
N GLY A 128 -11.39 -0.40 -10.84
CA GLY A 128 -10.68 -0.60 -9.57
C GLY A 128 -9.19 -0.24 -9.68
N GLY A 129 -8.53 -0.73 -10.74
CA GLY A 129 -7.13 -0.43 -11.02
C GLY A 129 -6.88 1.07 -11.24
N LEU A 130 -7.76 1.76 -11.96
CA LEU A 130 -7.70 3.21 -12.14
C LEU A 130 -7.80 3.97 -10.81
N PHE A 131 -8.73 3.59 -9.92
CA PHE A 131 -8.80 4.16 -8.58
C PHE A 131 -7.50 3.92 -7.81
N GLY A 132 -6.93 2.72 -7.88
CA GLY A 132 -5.62 2.42 -7.30
C GLY A 132 -4.50 3.33 -7.83
N ILE A 133 -4.46 3.59 -9.14
CA ILE A 133 -3.46 4.48 -9.76
C ILE A 133 -3.64 5.93 -9.30
N ILE A 134 -4.87 6.46 -9.28
CA ILE A 134 -5.16 7.81 -8.79
C ILE A 134 -4.73 7.93 -7.32
N MET A 135 -5.06 6.92 -6.51
CA MET A 135 -4.68 6.89 -5.10
C MET A 135 -3.17 6.85 -4.91
N TRP A 136 -2.45 6.01 -5.67
CA TRP A 136 -1.00 5.96 -5.64
C TRP A 136 -0.36 7.29 -6.04
N PHE A 137 -0.92 7.96 -7.05
CA PHE A 137 -0.47 9.29 -7.48
C PHE A 137 -0.61 10.30 -6.33
N ASN A 138 -1.76 10.31 -5.64
CA ASN A 138 -1.96 11.14 -4.46
C ASN A 138 -0.90 10.87 -3.38
N VAL A 139 -0.52 9.60 -3.15
CA VAL A 139 0.54 9.25 -2.17
C VAL A 139 1.89 9.84 -2.56
N TRP A 140 2.34 9.61 -3.80
CA TRP A 140 3.70 9.92 -4.21
C TRP A 140 3.91 11.38 -4.63
N PHE A 141 2.90 12.03 -5.19
CA PHE A 141 3.02 13.36 -5.79
C PHE A 141 2.30 14.46 -4.99
N ILE A 142 1.42 14.12 -4.05
CA ILE A 142 0.73 15.11 -3.20
C ILE A 142 1.12 14.95 -1.73
N ILE A 143 0.86 13.77 -1.15
CA ILE A 143 1.07 13.50 0.28
C ILE A 143 2.55 13.52 0.59
N TRP A 144 3.38 12.74 -0.11
CA TRP A 144 4.80 12.62 0.20
C TRP A 144 5.58 13.95 0.09
N PRO A 145 5.43 14.76 -0.98
CA PRO A 145 6.10 16.06 -1.06
C PRO A 145 5.69 17.02 0.06
N ALA A 146 4.40 17.02 0.44
CA ALA A 146 3.92 17.80 1.59
C ALA A 146 4.53 17.28 2.91
N GLN A 147 4.53 15.97 3.14
CA GLN A 147 5.09 15.34 4.33
C GLN A 147 6.59 15.64 4.50
N LYS A 148 7.38 15.66 3.42
CA LYS A 148 8.79 16.06 3.50
C LYS A 148 9.00 17.45 4.11
N LYS A 149 8.14 18.41 3.78
CA LYS A 149 8.19 19.77 4.33
C LYS A 149 7.62 19.86 5.75
N ILE A 150 6.48 19.22 6.00
CA ILE A 150 5.83 19.19 7.32
C ILE A 150 6.75 18.59 8.38
N LEU A 151 7.38 17.47 8.03
CA LEU A 151 8.32 16.75 8.88
C LEU A 151 9.71 17.41 8.92
N GLY A 152 9.95 18.52 8.21
CA GLY A 152 11.26 19.17 8.17
C GLY A 152 12.39 18.29 7.60
N ILE A 153 12.06 17.29 6.77
CA ILE A 153 13.06 16.55 5.98
C ILE A 153 13.69 17.48 4.96
N VAL A 154 12.90 18.41 4.41
CA VAL A 154 13.37 19.55 3.63
C VAL A 154 13.25 20.79 4.49
N ALA A 155 14.35 21.54 4.61
CA ALA A 155 14.40 22.78 5.38
C ALA A 155 13.60 23.91 4.73
N GLY A 156 13.27 24.94 5.52
CA GLY A 156 12.76 26.21 5.02
C GLY A 156 11.23 26.37 4.94
N ALA A 157 10.44 25.42 5.44
CA ALA A 157 8.98 25.56 5.47
C ALA A 157 8.51 26.37 6.70
N THR A 158 7.79 27.47 6.48
CA THR A 158 7.21 28.29 7.57
C THR A 158 6.06 27.54 8.29
N PRO A 159 5.68 27.94 9.51
CA PRO A 159 4.52 27.37 10.20
C PRO A 159 3.22 27.42 9.37
N GLU A 160 2.96 28.52 8.67
CA GLU A 160 1.78 28.74 7.82
C GLU A 160 1.80 27.83 6.59
N GLU A 161 2.96 27.65 5.98
CA GLU A 161 3.15 26.72 4.88
C GLU A 161 2.92 25.26 5.33
N LYS A 162 3.45 24.87 6.48
CA LYS A 162 3.24 23.52 7.05
C LYS A 162 1.76 23.25 7.32
N LEU A 163 1.02 24.24 7.82
CA LEU A 163 -0.42 24.13 8.02
C LEU A 163 -1.17 23.92 6.69
N THR A 164 -0.84 24.71 5.67
CA THR A 164 -1.46 24.63 4.34
C THR A 164 -1.17 23.29 3.66
N LEU A 165 0.09 22.84 3.72
CA LEU A 165 0.51 21.54 3.22
C LEU A 165 -0.15 20.39 3.97
N GLY A 166 -0.33 20.51 5.29
CA GLY A 166 -1.03 19.54 6.11
C GLY A 166 -2.49 19.36 5.68
N LYS A 167 -3.20 20.47 5.44
CA LYS A 167 -4.57 20.43 4.89
C LYS A 167 -4.63 19.76 3.52
N ARG A 168 -3.70 20.12 2.61
CA ARG A 168 -3.62 19.52 1.27
C ARG A 168 -3.36 18.01 1.32
N ALA A 169 -2.41 17.57 2.15
CA ALA A 169 -2.11 16.15 2.33
C ALA A 169 -3.30 15.39 2.94
N LEU A 170 -4.01 16.00 3.89
CA LEU A 170 -5.20 15.41 4.50
C LEU A 170 -6.35 15.25 3.50
N ILE A 171 -6.61 16.25 2.66
CA ILE A 171 -7.62 16.14 1.60
C ILE A 171 -7.30 14.98 0.67
N ALA A 172 -6.05 14.87 0.20
CA ALA A 172 -5.62 13.76 -0.65
C ALA A 172 -5.76 12.39 0.04
N SER A 173 -5.44 12.31 1.34
CA SER A 173 -5.63 11.09 2.15
C SER A 173 -7.10 10.69 2.29
N ARG A 174 -8.00 11.66 2.47
CA ARG A 174 -9.45 11.44 2.53
C ARG A 174 -10.03 11.04 1.18
N THR A 175 -9.58 11.68 0.08
CA THR A 175 -9.91 11.24 -1.28
C THR A 175 -9.50 9.80 -1.49
N ASN A 176 -8.29 9.41 -1.06
CA ASN A 176 -7.86 8.01 -1.13
C ASN A 176 -8.75 7.09 -0.31
N THR A 177 -9.20 7.51 0.87
CA THR A 177 -10.11 6.72 1.70
C THR A 177 -11.45 6.51 0.98
N ILE A 178 -12.03 7.57 0.42
CA ILE A 178 -13.28 7.49 -0.36
C ILE A 178 -13.12 6.53 -1.54
N LEU A 179 -12.04 6.66 -2.32
CA LEU A 179 -11.80 5.81 -3.49
C LEU A 179 -11.46 4.37 -3.11
N SER A 180 -10.80 4.14 -1.98
CA SER A 180 -10.38 2.80 -1.55
C SER A 180 -11.57 1.86 -1.35
N ILE A 181 -12.70 2.37 -0.87
CA ILE A 181 -13.88 1.56 -0.53
C ILE A 181 -14.48 0.91 -1.80
N PRO A 182 -14.90 1.66 -2.84
CA PRO A 182 -15.37 1.06 -4.08
C PRO A 182 -14.24 0.35 -4.84
N MET A 183 -12.99 0.81 -4.73
CA MET A 183 -11.85 0.10 -5.34
C MET A 183 -11.74 -1.33 -4.80
N LEU A 184 -11.79 -1.55 -3.49
CA LEU A 184 -11.72 -2.89 -2.88
C LEU A 184 -12.89 -3.77 -3.30
N LEU A 185 -14.10 -3.20 -3.39
CA LEU A 185 -15.27 -3.91 -3.91
C LEU A 185 -15.04 -4.39 -5.35
N LEU A 186 -14.50 -3.53 -6.21
CA LEU A 186 -14.22 -3.85 -7.61
C LEU A 186 -13.06 -4.85 -7.77
N MET A 187 -12.08 -4.83 -6.87
CA MET A 187 -11.03 -5.85 -6.82
C MET A 187 -11.62 -7.22 -6.46
N ALA A 188 -12.51 -7.26 -5.45
CA ALA A 188 -13.20 -8.48 -5.05
C ALA A 188 -14.12 -9.00 -6.16
N SER A 189 -14.89 -8.12 -6.82
CA SER A 189 -15.77 -8.52 -7.92
C SER A 189 -14.95 -9.14 -9.06
N SER A 190 -13.87 -8.50 -9.49
CA SER A 190 -13.04 -9.00 -10.59
C SER A 190 -12.52 -10.43 -10.41
N ALA A 191 -12.34 -10.90 -9.17
CA ALA A 191 -11.81 -12.22 -8.85
C ALA A 191 -12.89 -13.24 -8.44
N HIS A 192 -14.04 -12.80 -7.93
CA HIS A 192 -15.00 -13.68 -7.25
C HIS A 192 -16.43 -13.62 -7.82
N PHE A 193 -16.85 -12.49 -8.37
CA PHE A 193 -18.20 -12.30 -8.92
C PHE A 193 -18.22 -11.09 -9.87
N ARG A 194 -18.80 -11.19 -11.07
CA ARG A 194 -18.84 -10.03 -11.98
C ARG A 194 -19.90 -9.04 -11.52
N LEU A 195 -19.49 -7.81 -11.21
CA LEU A 195 -20.40 -6.72 -10.86
C LEU A 195 -20.65 -5.83 -12.08
N LEU A 196 -19.59 -5.55 -12.85
CA LEU A 196 -19.63 -4.71 -14.04
C LEU A 196 -19.12 -5.50 -15.25
N GLY A 197 -20.04 -6.12 -16.00
CA GLY A 197 -19.80 -6.70 -17.34
C GLY A 197 -18.72 -7.77 -17.44
#